data_AF-A0A660YXH8-F1
#
_entry.id   AF-A0A660YXH8-F1
#
_cell.length_a   1.000
_cell.length_b   1.000
_cell.length_c   1.000
_cell.angle_alpha   90.00
_cell.angle_beta   90.00
_cell.angle_gamma   90.00
#
_symmetry.space_group_name_H-M   'P 1'
#
loop_
_entity.id
_entity.type
_entity.pdbx_description
1 polymer ?
#
loop_
_entity_poly.entity_id
_entity_poly.type
_entity_poly.pdbx_seq_one_letter_code
_entity_poly.pdbx_strand_id
1 'polypeptide(L)'
;AYTTELFITWYSGNEYEMFTFFHNRVTGEYNSAFWIMIICNAIIPQLFWFKKIRKKLFIVFLISILINVGMWFERYVIVITSLTKDLLPSNWADYSPTKVEIGIFIGTLGFFVMCLLLFFKYLPMIAISEVKGVLRSNNNKNLKRKIS
;
A
#
# COMPACT_ATOMS: atom_id res chain seq x y z
N ALA A 1 2.31 -8.68 12.01
CA ALA A 1 1.03 -8.87 11.29
C ALA A 1 1.10 -10.15 10.46
N TYR A 2 1.67 -10.14 9.24
CA TYR A 2 1.68 -11.35 8.38
C TYR A 2 2.40 -12.56 8.97
N THR A 3 3.58 -12.37 9.57
CA THR A 3 4.31 -13.45 10.26
C THR A 3 3.53 -13.98 11.47
N THR A 4 2.73 -13.11 12.10
CA THR A 4 1.90 -13.45 13.25
C THR A 4 0.69 -14.27 12.83
N GLU A 5 0.06 -13.94 11.70
CA GLU A 5 -1.00 -14.76 11.08
C GLU A 5 -0.48 -16.13 10.69
N LEU A 6 0.67 -16.20 10.00
CA LEU A 6 1.33 -17.47 9.67
C LEU A 6 1.64 -18.31 10.91
N PHE A 7 2.10 -17.67 11.99
CA PHE A 7 2.40 -18.34 13.25
C PHE A 7 1.14 -18.84 13.96
N ILE A 8 0.07 -18.05 13.98
CA ILE A 8 -1.22 -18.42 14.59
C ILE A 8 -1.87 -19.57 13.82
N THR A 9 -1.87 -19.54 12.48
CA THR A 9 -2.39 -20.65 11.66
C THR A 9 -1.60 -21.94 11.90
N TRP A 10 -0.27 -21.86 11.99
CA TRP A 10 0.56 -23.02 12.31
C TRP A 10 0.32 -23.53 13.74
N TYR A 11 0.13 -22.63 14.70
CA TYR A 11 -0.12 -22.96 16.11
C TYR A 11 -1.55 -23.49 16.38
N SER A 12 -2.55 -23.01 15.63
CA SER A 12 -3.97 -23.41 15.72
C SER A 12 -4.19 -24.88 15.36
N GLY A 13 -3.39 -25.44 14.44
CA GLY A 13 -3.41 -26.87 14.10
C GLY A 13 -4.69 -27.37 13.42
N ASN A 14 -5.62 -26.48 13.07
CA ASN A 14 -6.87 -26.82 12.39
C ASN A 14 -6.61 -27.15 10.90
N GLU A 15 -6.95 -28.36 10.45
CA GLU A 15 -6.73 -28.83 9.08
C GLU A 15 -7.33 -27.90 8.03
N TYR A 16 -8.49 -27.28 8.30
CA TYR A 16 -9.16 -26.36 7.39
C TYR A 16 -8.41 -25.02 7.24
N GLU A 17 -7.87 -24.47 8.33
CA GLU A 17 -7.08 -23.23 8.32
C GLU A 17 -5.69 -23.47 7.72
N MET A 18 -5.07 -24.60 8.04
CA MET A 18 -3.75 -24.94 7.52
C MET A 18 -3.80 -25.23 6.01
N PHE A 19 -4.84 -25.91 5.50
CA PHE A 19 -5.03 -26.16 4.07
C PHE A 19 -5.32 -24.87 3.28
N THR A 20 -6.19 -23.99 3.78
CA THR A 20 -6.49 -22.70 3.12
C THR A 20 -5.29 -21.75 3.10
N PHE A 21 -4.44 -21.74 4.14
CA PHE A 21 -3.27 -20.86 4.18
C PHE A 21 -2.06 -21.44 3.43
N PHE A 22 -1.63 -22.68 3.72
CA PHE A 22 -0.45 -23.25 3.08
C PHE A 22 -0.71 -23.71 1.65
N HIS A 23 -1.83 -24.40 1.40
CA HIS A 23 -2.08 -24.98 0.07
C HIS A 23 -2.61 -23.94 -0.92
N ASN A 24 -3.44 -22.98 -0.47
CA ASN A 24 -4.11 -22.03 -1.37
C ASN A 24 -3.42 -20.65 -1.48
N ARG A 25 -2.75 -20.15 -0.41
CA ARG A 25 -2.03 -18.86 -0.46
C ARG A 25 -0.54 -18.98 -0.77
N VAL A 26 0.15 -20.01 -0.26
CA VAL A 26 1.61 -20.17 -0.40
C VAL A 26 2.02 -21.03 -1.61
N THR A 27 1.18 -21.99 -2.03
CA THR A 27 1.42 -22.83 -3.23
C THR A 27 0.26 -22.85 -4.24
N GLY A 28 -0.83 -22.14 -3.99
CA GLY A 28 -2.04 -22.16 -4.83
C GLY A 28 -2.06 -21.11 -5.95
N GLU A 29 -3.21 -20.95 -6.62
CA GLU A 29 -3.36 -20.08 -7.81
C GLU A 29 -3.06 -18.59 -7.54
N TYR A 30 -3.19 -18.13 -6.29
CA TYR A 30 -2.93 -16.73 -5.90
C TYR A 30 -1.51 -16.47 -5.34
N ASN A 31 -0.61 -17.44 -5.48
CA ASN A 31 0.74 -17.39 -4.91
C ASN A 31 1.54 -16.15 -5.35
N SER A 32 1.49 -15.79 -6.64
CA SER A 32 2.21 -14.61 -7.15
C SER A 32 1.77 -13.31 -6.47
N ALA A 33 0.47 -13.14 -6.19
CA ALA A 33 -0.05 -11.95 -5.51
C ALA A 33 0.40 -11.89 -4.04
N PHE A 34 0.49 -13.05 -3.37
CA PHE A 34 0.97 -13.15 -1.99
C PHE A 34 2.47 -12.80 -1.86
N TRP A 35 3.33 -13.31 -2.75
CA TRP A 35 4.75 -12.94 -2.74
C TRP A 35 4.98 -11.47 -3.08
N ILE A 36 4.24 -10.93 -4.05
CA ILE A 36 4.32 -9.51 -4.40
C ILE A 36 3.93 -8.63 -3.20
N MET A 37 2.88 -9.01 -2.46
CA MET A 37 2.48 -8.33 -1.22
C MET A 37 3.61 -8.35 -0.19
N ILE A 38 4.20 -9.50 0.11
CA ILE A 38 5.29 -9.62 1.10
C ILE A 38 6.51 -8.80 0.66
N ILE A 39 6.93 -8.92 -0.61
CA ILE A 39 8.09 -8.20 -1.12
C ILE A 39 7.84 -6.69 -1.03
N CYS A 40 6.69 -6.21 -1.49
CA CYS A 40 6.40 -4.79 -1.55
C CYS A 40 6.15 -4.15 -0.17
N ASN A 41 5.54 -4.87 0.77
CA ASN A 41 5.19 -4.31 2.08
C ASN A 41 6.23 -4.61 3.16
N ALA A 42 6.94 -5.74 3.09
CA ALA A 42 7.89 -6.13 4.13
C ALA A 42 9.35 -5.88 3.71
N ILE A 43 9.71 -6.08 2.44
CA ILE A 43 11.11 -6.01 1.98
C ILE A 43 11.46 -4.62 1.44
N ILE A 44 10.62 -4.06 0.57
CA ILE A 44 10.88 -2.74 -0.03
C ILE A 44 11.06 -1.64 1.03
N PRO A 45 10.28 -1.57 2.12
CA PRO A 45 10.50 -0.54 3.14
C PRO A 45 11.83 -0.69 3.89
N GLN A 46 12.40 -1.90 3.96
CA GLN A 46 13.71 -2.11 4.60
C GLN A 46 14.84 -1.43 3.83
N LEU A 47 14.66 -1.18 2.53
CA LEU A 47 15.61 -0.41 1.73
C LEU A 47 15.76 1.03 2.23
N PHE A 48 14.79 1.58 2.96
CA PHE A 48 14.90 2.90 3.57
C PHE A 48 15.94 2.97 4.69
N TRP A 49 16.41 1.86 5.27
CA TRP A 49 17.53 1.90 6.23
C TRP A 49 18.80 2.51 5.61
N PHE A 50 19.01 2.30 4.32
CA PHE A 50 20.17 2.85 3.62
C PHE A 50 19.97 4.34 3.30
N LYS A 51 20.80 5.19 3.92
CA LYS A 51 20.82 6.65 3.69
C LYS A 51 21.00 7.04 2.22
N LYS A 52 21.68 6.19 1.43
CA LYS A 52 21.86 6.40 -0.02
C LYS A 52 20.54 6.34 -0.80
N ILE A 53 19.60 5.50 -0.35
CA ILE A 53 18.30 5.28 -1.00
C ILE A 53 17.33 6.43 -0.67
N ARG A 54 17.26 6.85 0.60
CA ARG A 54 16.34 7.93 1.03
C ARG A 54 16.66 9.31 0.47
N LYS A 55 17.92 9.55 0.11
CA LYS A 55 18.38 10.85 -0.43
C LYS A 55 18.09 11.02 -1.91
N LYS A 56 17.76 9.95 -2.63
CA LYS A 56 17.53 9.98 -4.08
C LYS A 56 16.03 10.04 -4.33
N LEU A 57 15.51 11.24 -4.61
CA LEU A 57 14.08 11.49 -4.87
C LEU A 57 13.48 10.51 -5.88
N PHE A 58 14.19 10.22 -6.97
CA PHE A 58 13.73 9.27 -8.00
C PHE A 58 13.50 7.86 -7.44
N ILE A 59 14.41 7.37 -6.57
CA ILE A 59 14.30 6.04 -5.96
C ILE A 59 13.14 6.03 -4.95
N VAL A 60 13.02 7.08 -4.14
CA VAL A 60 11.92 7.20 -3.17
C VAL A 60 10.56 7.25 -3.86
N PHE A 61 10.46 7.92 -5.01
CA PHE A 61 9.25 7.98 -5.81
C PHE A 61 8.88 6.62 -6.42
N LEU A 62 9.86 5.88 -6.96
CA LEU A 62 9.59 4.53 -7.46
C LEU A 62 9.16 3.58 -6.33
N ILE A 63 9.80 3.68 -5.17
CA ILE A 63 9.45 2.90 -3.99
C ILE A 63 8.03 3.22 -3.50
N SER A 64 7.61 4.50 -3.48
CA SER A 64 6.27 4.86 -3.03
C SER A 64 5.17 4.31 -3.94
N ILE A 65 5.40 4.27 -5.25
CA ILE A 65 4.48 3.60 -6.20
C ILE A 65 4.39 2.11 -5.90
N LEU A 66 5.53 1.44 -5.72
CA LEU A 66 5.58 0.00 -5.43
C LEU A 66 4.88 -0.34 -4.12
N ILE A 67 5.04 0.48 -3.07
CA ILE A 67 4.33 0.28 -1.80
C ILE A 67 2.82 0.46 -1.98
N ASN A 68 2.36 1.49 -2.70
CA ASN A 68 0.92 1.67 -2.95
C ASN A 68 0.32 0.47 -3.72
N VAL A 69 1.03 -0.05 -4.72
CA VAL A 69 0.62 -1.25 -5.44
C VAL A 69 0.63 -2.48 -4.50
N GLY A 70 1.64 -2.62 -3.66
CA GLY A 70 1.74 -3.70 -2.65
C GLY A 70 0.60 -3.70 -1.64
N MET A 71 0.21 -2.52 -1.14
CA MET A 71 -0.93 -2.34 -0.24
C MET A 71 -2.26 -2.65 -0.93
N TRP A 72 -2.39 -2.35 -2.22
CA TRP A 72 -3.56 -2.74 -2.99
C TRP A 72 -3.64 -4.26 -3.14
N PHE A 73 -2.52 -4.91 -3.48
CA PHE A 73 -2.44 -6.38 -3.55
C PHE A 73 -2.72 -7.06 -2.21
N GLU A 74 -2.33 -6.46 -1.10
CA GLU A 74 -2.68 -6.95 0.23
C GLU A 74 -4.20 -7.06 0.40
N ARG A 75 -4.94 -5.99 0.08
CA ARG A 75 -6.40 -5.99 0.17
C ARG A 75 -7.03 -6.97 -0.81
N TYR A 76 -6.49 -7.08 -2.03
CA TYR A 76 -6.91 -8.06 -3.01
C TYR A 76 -6.77 -9.50 -2.48
N VAL A 77 -5.60 -9.84 -1.93
CA VAL A 77 -5.31 -11.19 -1.40
C VAL A 77 -6.21 -11.51 -0.22
N ILE A 78 -6.35 -10.61 0.77
CA ILE A 78 -7.18 -10.86 1.95
C ILE A 78 -8.63 -11.15 1.55
N VAL A 79 -9.23 -10.30 0.70
CA VAL A 79 -10.64 -10.42 0.31
C VAL A 79 -10.87 -11.66 -0.55
N ILE A 80 -10.14 -11.84 -1.66
CA ILE A 80 -10.44 -12.93 -2.60
C ILE A 80 -10.16 -14.29 -2.00
N THR A 81 -9.06 -14.43 -1.26
CA THR A 81 -8.74 -15.73 -0.65
C THR A 81 -9.71 -16.09 0.47
N SER A 82 -10.33 -15.10 1.13
CA SER A 82 -11.43 -15.36 2.08
C SER A 82 -12.74 -15.77 1.42
N LEU A 83 -13.07 -15.23 0.23
CA LEU A 83 -14.34 -15.54 -0.47
C LEU A 83 -14.28 -16.81 -1.33
N THR A 84 -13.12 -17.12 -1.91
CA THR A 84 -12.96 -18.26 -2.84
C THR A 84 -13.09 -19.60 -2.13
N LYS A 85 -12.72 -19.67 -0.84
CA LYS A 85 -12.69 -20.90 -0.05
C LYS A 85 -13.43 -20.69 1.27
N ASP A 86 -14.75 -20.79 1.19
CA ASP A 86 -15.61 -20.83 2.35
C ASP A 86 -15.53 -22.19 3.09
N LEU A 87 -16.17 -22.24 4.27
CA LEU A 87 -16.29 -23.42 5.14
C LEU A 87 -16.87 -24.66 4.42
N LEU A 88 -17.67 -24.47 3.37
CA LEU A 88 -18.30 -25.54 2.59
C LEU A 88 -17.54 -25.81 1.29
N PRO A 89 -16.99 -27.03 1.09
CA PRO A 89 -16.23 -27.36 -0.13
C PRO A 89 -17.03 -27.26 -1.43
N SER A 90 -18.36 -27.38 -1.37
CA SER A 90 -19.24 -27.30 -2.54
C SER A 90 -19.36 -25.89 -3.13
N ASN A 91 -18.97 -24.85 -2.37
CA ASN A 91 -19.09 -23.45 -2.78
C ASN A 91 -17.77 -22.84 -3.27
N TRP A 92 -16.74 -23.67 -3.46
CA TRP A 92 -15.45 -23.19 -3.92
C TRP A 92 -15.55 -22.77 -5.39
N ALA A 93 -15.28 -21.48 -5.66
CA ALA A 93 -15.34 -20.92 -6.99
C ALA A 93 -14.15 -19.98 -7.20
N ASP A 94 -13.40 -20.19 -8.28
CA ASP A 94 -12.23 -19.38 -8.59
C ASP A 94 -12.64 -18.03 -9.20
N TYR A 95 -11.98 -16.96 -8.77
CA TYR A 95 -12.25 -15.60 -9.21
C TYR A 95 -11.21 -15.15 -10.22
N SER A 96 -11.68 -14.80 -11.42
CA SER A 96 -10.87 -14.15 -12.45
C SER A 96 -11.45 -12.77 -12.76
N PRO A 97 -10.68 -11.68 -12.62
CA PRO A 97 -11.18 -10.34 -12.87
C PRO A 97 -11.50 -10.17 -14.37
N THR A 98 -12.70 -9.68 -14.63
CA THR A 98 -13.15 -9.30 -15.97
C THR A 98 -12.53 -7.98 -16.40
N LYS A 99 -12.43 -7.77 -17.72
CA LYS A 99 -11.90 -6.51 -18.29
C LYS A 99 -12.71 -5.28 -17.85
N VAL A 100 -14.00 -5.46 -17.56
CA VAL A 100 -14.89 -4.39 -17.10
C VAL A 100 -14.52 -3.94 -15.69
N GLU A 101 -14.26 -4.87 -14.77
CA GLU A 101 -13.83 -4.55 -13.39
C GLU A 101 -12.49 -3.80 -13.37
N ILE A 102 -11.54 -4.23 -14.20
CA ILE A 102 -10.25 -3.54 -14.38
C ILE A 102 -10.48 -2.13 -14.94
N GLY A 103 -11.38 -2.00 -15.92
CA GLY A 103 -11.75 -0.71 -16.50
C GLY A 103 -12.37 0.26 -15.49
N ILE A 104 -13.27 -0.22 -14.62
CA ILE A 104 -13.86 0.58 -13.55
C ILE A 104 -12.79 1.02 -12.56
N PHE A 105 -11.89 0.12 -12.16
CA PHE A 105 -10.78 0.46 -11.26
C PHE A 105 -9.89 1.58 -11.84
N ILE A 106 -9.44 1.43 -13.09
CA ILE A 106 -8.64 2.46 -13.77
C ILE A 106 -9.46 3.75 -13.94
N GLY A 107 -10.76 3.64 -14.21
CA GLY A 107 -11.68 4.77 -14.28
C GLY A 107 -11.74 5.57 -12.98
N THR A 108 -11.79 4.92 -11.82
CA THR A 108 -11.78 5.62 -10.53
C THR A 108 -10.45 6.34 -10.26
N LEU A 109 -9.31 5.74 -10.66
CA LEU A 109 -8.00 6.41 -10.61
C LEU A 109 -7.97 7.64 -11.52
N GLY A 110 -8.45 7.51 -12.76
CA GLY A 110 -8.55 8.63 -13.70
C GLY A 110 -9.46 9.75 -13.18
N PHE A 111 -10.61 9.39 -12.60
CA PHE A 111 -11.53 10.35 -12.01
C PHE A 111 -10.92 11.07 -10.80
N PHE A 112 -10.20 10.35 -9.94
CA PHE A 112 -9.47 10.95 -8.81
C PHE A 112 -8.40 11.94 -9.30
N VAL A 113 -7.59 11.56 -10.29
CA VAL A 113 -6.57 12.44 -10.87
C VAL A 113 -7.21 13.65 -11.54
N MET A 114 -8.32 13.47 -12.26
CA MET A 114 -9.08 14.58 -12.85
C MET A 114 -9.52 15.58 -11.78
N CYS A 115 -10.16 15.11 -10.70
CA CYS A 115 -10.57 15.95 -9.59
C CYS A 115 -9.38 16.66 -8.91
N LEU A 116 -8.24 15.97 -8.77
CA LEU A 116 -7.01 16.54 -8.20
C LEU A 116 -6.41 17.64 -9.11
N LEU A 117 -6.44 17.45 -10.43
CA LEU A 117 -6.01 18.47 -11.40
C LEU A 117 -6.93 19.70 -11.38
N LEU A 118 -8.25 19.49 -11.26
CA LEU A 118 -9.21 20.59 -11.09
C LEU A 118 -8.93 21.34 -9.77
N PHE A 119 -8.65 20.62 -8.68
CA PHE A 119 -8.28 21.22 -7.40
C PHE A 119 -7.03 22.12 -7.54
N PHE A 120 -5.98 21.66 -8.23
CA PHE A 120 -4.78 22.46 -8.48
C PHE A 120 -5.03 23.70 -9.34
N LYS A 121 -6.03 23.64 -10.22
CA LYS A 121 -6.39 24.78 -11.08
C LYS A 121 -7.20 25.84 -10.33
N TYR A 122 -8.15 25.43 -9.49
CA TYR A 122 -9.12 26.35 -8.89
C TYR A 122 -8.75 26.80 -7.47
N LEU A 123 -7.92 26.04 -6.74
CA LEU A 123 -7.58 26.33 -5.34
C LEU A 123 -6.07 26.51 -5.15
N PRO A 124 -5.65 27.41 -4.23
CA PRO A 124 -4.24 27.57 -3.92
C PRO A 124 -3.71 26.30 -3.22
N MET A 125 -2.74 25.63 -3.85
CA MET A 125 -2.14 24.38 -3.36
C MET A 125 -1.42 24.54 -2.00
N ILE A 126 -0.98 25.75 -1.68
CA ILE A 126 -0.18 26.04 -0.48
C ILE A 126 -0.99 26.95 0.45
N ALA A 127 -1.11 26.58 1.72
CA ALA A 127 -1.72 27.41 2.75
C ALA A 127 -0.82 28.63 3.05
N ILE A 128 -1.03 29.74 2.33
CA ILE A 128 -0.23 30.97 2.44
C ILE A 128 -0.19 31.51 3.88
N SER A 129 -1.28 31.35 4.65
CA SER A 129 -1.36 31.77 6.06
C SER A 129 -0.30 31.08 6.93
N GLU A 130 -0.13 29.77 6.78
CA GLU A 130 0.82 28.99 7.57
C GLU A 130 2.26 29.25 7.14
N VAL A 131 2.52 29.33 5.83
CA VAL A 131 3.85 29.62 5.29
C VAL A 131 4.36 30.98 5.78
N LYS A 132 3.49 31.99 5.83
CA LYS A 132 3.84 33.33 6.34
C LYS A 132 4.17 33.30 7.84
N GLY A 133 3.48 32.47 8.61
CA GLY A 133 3.76 32.24 10.04
C GLY A 133 5.14 31.63 10.30
N VAL A 134 5.49 30.57 9.55
CA VAL A 134 6.79 29.88 9.66
C VAL A 134 7.94 30.81 9.25
N LEU A 135 7.79 31.55 8.14
CA LEU A 135 8.81 32.49 7.68
C LEU A 135 9.08 33.61 8.70
N ARG A 136 8.03 34.15 9.32
CA ARG A 136 8.17 35.19 10.36
C ARG A 136 8.85 34.65 11.62
N SER A 137 8.54 33.42 12.02
CA SER A 137 9.20 32.72 13.14
C SER A 137 10.69 32.48 12.88
N ASN A 138 11.04 32.02 11.68
CA ASN A 138 12.44 31.78 11.28
C ASN A 138 13.25 33.08 11.21
N ASN A 139 12.68 34.15 10.65
CA ASN A 139 13.34 35.47 10.60
C ASN A 139 13.59 36.04 12.00
N ASN A 140 12.64 35.93 12.92
CA ASN A 140 12.83 36.38 14.30
C ASN A 140 13.92 35.59 15.05
N LYS A 141 14.03 34.28 14.82
CA LYS A 141 15.12 33.46 15.38
C LYS A 141 16.50 33.88 14.85
N ASN A 142 16.59 34.15 13.54
CA ASN A 142 17.84 34.60 12.92
C ASN A 142 18.25 36.01 13.39
N LEU A 143 17.29 36.91 13.62
CA LEU A 143 17.57 38.23 14.19
C LEU A 143 18.14 38.13 15.61
N LYS A 144 17.52 37.33 16.49
CA LYS A 144 18.02 37.14 17.86
C LYS A 144 19.45 36.58 17.90
N ARG A 145 19.79 35.68 16.97
CA ARG A 145 21.14 35.11 16.82
C ARG A 145 22.19 36.09 16.31
N LYS A 146 21.79 37.15 15.59
CA LYS A 146 22.71 38.18 15.09
C LYS A 146 23.01 39.27 16.12
N ILE A 147 22.17 39.37 17.15
CA ILE A 147 22.24 40.42 18.18
C ILE A 147 22.92 39.90 19.47
N SER A 148 23.00 38.57 19.66
CA SER A 148 23.82 37.91 20.70
C SER A 148 25.24 37.66 20.22
#